data_AF-A0A533ZMH8-F1
#
_entry.id   AF-A0A533ZMH8-F1
#
_cell.length_a   1.000
_cell.length_b   1.000
_cell.length_c   1.000
_cell.angle_alpha   90.00
_cell.angle_beta   90.00
_cell.angle_gamma   90.00
#
_symmetry.space_group_name_H-M   'P 1'
#
loop_
_entity.id
_entity.type
_entity.pdbx_description
1 polymer ?
#
loop_
_entity_poly.entity_id
_entity_poly.type
_entity_poly.pdbx_seq_one_letter_code
_entity_poly.pdbx_strand_id
1 'polypeptide(L)'
;MRYTTASNSAFITALYVVLVPLFLRRFDLRLWTALSFAVSGLWLLIHPSAEMNRGDLYTLVCAVAFALHIIAVEAYVRRSDVLSFSAWQLAMVAGALVGPALTEGYRPWSVAFTPMLIWALVITGVLATALAFCVQVWAQKHVPAQRVALIFALEPALAAWLSWLVLGERLDAMGWVGSGLITAGVLIGTMPARRADASFTA
;
A
#
# COMPACT_ATOMS: atom_id res chain seq x y z
N MET A 1 13.90 7.62 5.70
CA MET A 1 14.85 6.98 4.77
C MET A 1 16.33 7.30 5.03
N ARG A 2 16.73 7.95 6.14
CA ARG A 2 18.16 8.28 6.38
C ARG A 2 19.08 7.07 6.62
N TYR A 3 18.52 5.88 6.86
CA TYR A 3 19.24 4.69 7.34
C TYR A 3 18.92 3.40 6.55
N THR A 4 18.26 3.50 5.39
CA THR A 4 17.85 2.37 4.54
C THR A 4 17.70 2.85 3.10
N THR A 5 17.81 1.93 2.14
CA THR A 5 17.58 2.21 0.73
C THR A 5 16.08 2.31 0.42
N ALA A 6 15.73 3.07 -0.61
CA ALA A 6 14.35 3.17 -1.07
C ALA A 6 13.79 1.80 -1.48
N SER A 7 14.61 0.98 -2.15
CA SER A 7 14.25 -0.38 -2.56
C SER A 7 13.94 -1.29 -1.37
N ASN A 8 14.82 -1.37 -0.37
CA ASN A 8 14.56 -2.18 0.84
C ASN A 8 13.33 -1.69 1.57
N SER A 9 13.16 -0.37 1.68
CA SER A 9 12.01 0.21 2.35
C SER A 9 10.70 -0.12 1.64
N ALA A 10 10.66 -0.04 0.31
CA ALA A 10 9.48 -0.37 -0.48
C ALA A 10 9.12 -1.86 -0.35
N PHE A 11 10.11 -2.75 -0.42
CA PHE A 11 9.90 -4.19 -0.26
C PHE A 11 9.38 -4.54 1.16
N ILE A 12 10.03 -4.01 2.20
CA ILE A 12 9.63 -4.27 3.59
C ILE A 12 8.24 -3.71 3.88
N THR A 13 7.93 -2.52 3.37
CA THR A 13 6.60 -1.93 3.55
C THR A 13 5.54 -2.83 2.95
N ALA A 14 5.72 -3.29 1.72
CA ALA A 14 4.78 -4.18 1.03
C ALA A 14 4.56 -5.54 1.74
N LEU A 15 5.38 -5.90 2.73
CA LEU A 15 5.13 -7.06 3.58
C LEU A 15 3.81 -6.92 4.38
N TYR A 16 3.25 -5.71 4.53
CA TYR A 16 1.90 -5.52 5.10
C TYR A 16 0.86 -6.43 4.42
N VAL A 17 1.05 -6.73 3.13
CA VAL A 17 0.16 -7.59 2.33
C VAL A 17 0.08 -9.01 2.90
N VAL A 18 1.17 -9.51 3.49
CA VAL A 18 1.23 -10.80 4.18
C VAL A 18 0.81 -10.68 5.64
N LEU A 19 1.15 -9.56 6.30
CA LEU A 19 0.83 -9.33 7.71
C LEU A 19 -0.68 -9.20 7.96
N VAL A 20 -1.44 -8.57 7.05
CA VAL A 20 -2.89 -8.40 7.17
C VAL A 20 -3.65 -9.74 7.34
N PRO A 21 -3.51 -10.73 6.43
CA PRO A 21 -4.14 -12.03 6.61
C PRO A 21 -3.62 -12.80 7.81
N LEU A 22 -2.33 -12.66 8.13
CA LEU A 22 -1.71 -13.32 9.28
C LEU A 22 -2.33 -12.86 10.60
N PHE A 23 -2.47 -11.54 10.81
CA PHE A 23 -3.08 -10.99 12.02
C PHE A 23 -4.57 -11.30 12.12
N LEU A 24 -5.28 -11.34 11.01
CA LEU A 24 -6.69 -11.73 10.97
C LEU A 24 -6.89 -13.25 11.04
N ARG A 25 -5.81 -14.05 11.10
CA ARG A 25 -5.82 -15.52 11.10
C ARG A 25 -6.69 -16.13 9.99
N ARG A 26 -6.74 -15.46 8.82
CA ARG A 26 -7.51 -15.93 7.65
C ARG A 26 -6.58 -16.70 6.72
N PHE A 27 -6.64 -18.02 6.81
CA PHE A 27 -5.83 -18.92 5.99
C PHE A 27 -6.69 -19.52 4.88
N ASP A 28 -6.59 -18.95 3.69
CA ASP A 28 -7.19 -19.50 2.47
C ASP A 28 -6.04 -19.89 1.52
N LEU A 29 -6.02 -21.14 1.05
CA LEU A 29 -5.01 -21.64 0.13
C LEU A 29 -4.87 -20.75 -1.11
N ARG A 30 -5.99 -20.22 -1.63
CA ARG A 30 -5.98 -19.30 -2.79
C ARG A 30 -5.33 -17.97 -2.46
N LEU A 31 -5.53 -17.49 -1.23
CA LEU A 31 -4.89 -16.26 -0.78
C LEU A 31 -3.39 -16.47 -0.62
N TRP A 32 -2.97 -17.58 -0.01
CA TRP A 32 -1.55 -17.88 0.17
C TRP A 32 -0.83 -18.09 -1.16
N THR A 33 -1.44 -18.76 -2.14
CA THR A 33 -0.86 -18.85 -3.49
C THR A 33 -0.74 -17.46 -4.14
N ALA A 34 -1.79 -16.64 -4.09
CA ALA A 34 -1.76 -15.27 -4.59
C ALA A 34 -0.65 -14.42 -3.93
N LEU A 35 -0.49 -14.54 -2.61
CA LEU A 35 0.55 -13.86 -1.84
C LEU A 35 1.95 -14.31 -2.25
N SER A 36 2.17 -15.61 -2.45
CA SER A 36 3.46 -16.12 -2.93
C SER A 36 3.83 -15.52 -4.28
N PHE A 37 2.89 -15.48 -5.22
CA PHE A 37 3.11 -14.84 -6.53
C PHE A 37 3.41 -13.34 -6.40
N ALA A 38 2.63 -12.61 -5.58
CA ALA A 38 2.82 -11.19 -5.38
C ALA A 38 4.17 -10.85 -4.73
N VAL A 39 4.55 -11.57 -3.68
CA VAL A 39 5.82 -11.36 -2.96
C VAL A 39 7.03 -11.74 -3.82
N SER A 40 6.97 -12.86 -4.54
CA SER A 40 8.03 -13.26 -5.47
C SER A 40 8.18 -12.27 -6.62
N GLY A 41 7.06 -11.79 -7.18
CA GLY A 41 7.07 -10.76 -8.21
C GLY A 41 7.66 -9.45 -7.72
N LEU A 42 7.33 -9.05 -6.48
CA LEU A 42 7.87 -7.87 -5.85
C LEU A 42 9.39 -7.96 -5.62
N TRP A 43 9.86 -9.12 -5.17
CA TRP A 43 11.29 -9.37 -4.99
C TRP A 43 12.06 -9.19 -6.31
N LEU A 44 11.54 -9.77 -7.40
CA LEU A 44 12.11 -9.65 -8.74
C LEU A 44 12.00 -8.24 -9.34
N LEU A 45 11.00 -7.45 -8.93
CA LEU A 45 10.85 -6.10 -9.43
C LEU A 45 11.80 -5.12 -8.73
N ILE A 46 11.92 -5.24 -7.40
CA ILE A 46 12.62 -4.26 -6.55
C ILE A 46 14.10 -4.60 -6.33
N HIS A 47 14.47 -5.88 -6.35
CA HIS A 47 15.81 -6.37 -6.03
C HIS A 47 16.34 -5.81 -4.69
N PRO A 48 15.66 -6.09 -3.56
CA PRO A 48 16.10 -5.61 -2.26
C PRO A 48 17.49 -6.18 -1.92
N SER A 49 18.34 -5.38 -1.28
CA SER A 49 19.62 -5.84 -0.78
C SER A 49 19.44 -6.69 0.48
N ALA A 50 20.29 -7.69 0.66
CA ALA A 50 20.23 -8.61 1.81
C ALA A 50 20.78 -8.01 3.11
N GLU A 51 21.40 -6.82 3.06
CA GLU A 51 21.96 -6.17 4.24
C GLU A 51 20.87 -5.51 5.08
N MET A 52 20.68 -6.04 6.29
CA MET A 52 19.71 -5.51 7.25
C MET A 52 20.28 -4.34 8.02
N ASN A 53 19.65 -3.17 7.91
CA ASN A 53 20.04 -1.96 8.60
C ASN A 53 19.03 -1.54 9.68
N ARG A 54 19.41 -0.61 10.55
CA ARG A 54 18.49 -0.05 11.56
C ARG A 54 17.25 0.62 10.93
N GLY A 55 17.39 1.19 9.73
CA GLY A 55 16.28 1.75 8.97
C GLY A 55 15.23 0.71 8.58
N ASP A 56 15.66 -0.51 8.26
CA ASP A 56 14.78 -1.61 7.85
C ASP A 56 13.87 -2.06 9.00
N LEU A 57 14.38 -2.01 10.23
CA LEU A 57 13.56 -2.28 11.43
C LEU A 57 12.46 -1.22 11.61
N TYR A 58 12.77 0.06 11.39
CA TYR A 58 11.74 1.12 11.44
C TYR A 58 10.71 0.96 10.32
N THR A 59 11.15 0.57 9.12
CA THR A 59 10.24 0.27 8.02
C THR A 59 9.35 -0.94 8.34
N LEU A 60 9.88 -1.97 8.99
CA LEU A 60 9.10 -3.12 9.41
C LEU A 60 8.02 -2.72 10.44
N VAL A 61 8.36 -1.88 11.41
CA VAL A 61 7.37 -1.32 12.36
C VAL A 61 6.31 -0.51 11.62
N CYS A 62 6.70 0.26 10.60
CA CYS A 62 5.77 0.99 9.74
C CYS A 62 4.84 0.02 8.97
N ALA A 63 5.37 -1.07 8.41
CA ALA A 63 4.58 -2.09 7.73
C ALA A 63 3.54 -2.75 8.65
N VAL A 64 3.92 -3.05 9.90
CA VAL A 64 3.00 -3.56 10.93
C VAL A 64 1.92 -2.53 11.25
N ALA A 65 2.29 -1.27 11.47
CA ALA A 65 1.33 -0.20 11.73
C ALA A 65 0.35 0.00 10.57
N PHE A 66 0.82 -0.09 9.32
CA PHE A 66 -0.02 0.00 8.13
C PHE A 66 -0.96 -1.20 8.01
N ALA A 67 -0.48 -2.42 8.28
CA ALA A 67 -1.33 -3.61 8.33
C ALA A 67 -2.44 -3.47 9.38
N LEU A 68 -2.10 -3.00 10.59
CA LEU A 68 -3.09 -2.74 11.65
C LEU A 68 -4.07 -1.64 11.26
N HIS A 69 -3.61 -0.58 10.58
CA HIS A 69 -4.47 0.48 10.06
C HIS A 69 -5.49 -0.08 9.05
N ILE A 70 -5.05 -0.87 8.06
CA ILE A 70 -5.95 -1.51 7.09
C ILE A 70 -7.00 -2.37 7.83
N ILE A 71 -6.58 -3.17 8.82
CA ILE A 71 -7.48 -4.01 9.61
C ILE A 71 -8.49 -3.16 10.40
N ALA A 72 -8.02 -2.08 11.03
CA ALA A 72 -8.88 -1.16 11.79
C ALA A 72 -9.91 -0.50 10.87
N VAL A 73 -9.51 -0.04 9.68
CA VAL A 73 -10.45 0.52 8.70
C VAL A 73 -11.53 -0.49 8.34
N GLU A 74 -11.20 -1.76 8.05
CA GLU A 74 -12.21 -2.80 7.80
C GLU A 74 -13.19 -2.98 8.98
N ALA A 75 -12.70 -2.88 10.22
CA ALA A 75 -13.51 -3.08 11.42
C ALA A 75 -14.48 -1.91 11.67
N TYR A 76 -14.01 -0.66 11.49
CA TYR A 76 -14.77 0.53 11.87
C TYR A 76 -15.60 1.13 10.73
N VAL A 77 -15.17 1.01 9.47
CA VAL A 77 -15.83 1.68 8.33
C VAL A 77 -17.28 1.22 8.12
N ARG A 78 -17.62 -0.02 8.51
CA ARG A 78 -19.00 -0.54 8.39
C ARG A 78 -20.00 0.20 9.28
N ARG A 79 -19.54 0.89 10.33
CA ARG A 79 -20.37 1.62 11.30
C ARG A 79 -20.28 3.14 11.16
N SER A 80 -19.49 3.62 10.19
CA SER A 80 -19.17 5.04 10.05
C SER A 80 -19.47 5.55 8.65
N ASP A 81 -19.74 6.84 8.55
CA ASP A 81 -19.72 7.53 7.26
C ASP A 81 -18.29 7.61 6.73
N VAL A 82 -18.10 7.29 5.45
CA VAL A 82 -16.78 7.20 4.81
C VAL A 82 -16.08 8.56 4.81
N LEU A 83 -16.81 9.63 4.49
CA LEU A 83 -16.23 10.96 4.35
C LEU A 83 -15.78 11.49 5.71
N SER A 84 -16.63 11.32 6.74
CA SER A 84 -16.28 11.69 8.12
C SER A 84 -15.08 10.92 8.65
N PHE A 85 -15.01 9.61 8.39
CA PHE A 85 -13.88 8.78 8.81
C PHE A 85 -12.57 9.23 8.14
N SER A 86 -12.58 9.44 6.82
CA SER A 86 -11.41 9.90 6.08
C SER A 86 -10.97 11.30 6.50
N ALA A 87 -11.92 12.22 6.76
CA ALA A 87 -11.61 13.57 7.24
C ALA A 87 -10.90 13.54 8.61
N TRP A 88 -11.42 12.76 9.56
CA TRP A 88 -10.79 12.61 10.87
C TRP A 88 -9.42 11.95 10.79
N GLN A 89 -9.25 10.94 9.95
CA GLN A 89 -7.96 10.30 9.72
C GLN A 89 -6.92 11.32 9.23
N LEU A 90 -7.28 12.14 8.23
CA LEU A 90 -6.38 13.16 7.68
C LEU A 90 -6.07 14.24 8.71
N ALA A 91 -7.06 14.70 9.48
CA ALA A 91 -6.87 15.71 10.53
C ALA A 91 -5.93 15.22 11.64
N MET A 92 -6.09 13.96 12.08
CA MET A 92 -5.24 13.36 13.11
C MET A 92 -3.80 13.19 12.64
N VAL A 93 -3.60 12.74 11.40
CA VAL A 93 -2.26 12.62 10.81
C VAL A 93 -1.62 14.00 10.65
N ALA A 94 -2.36 14.98 10.13
CA ALA A 94 -1.86 16.35 10.00
C ALA A 94 -1.42 16.93 11.36
N GLY A 95 -2.22 16.73 12.41
CA GLY A 95 -1.89 17.14 13.77
C GLY A 95 -0.66 16.41 14.34
N ALA A 96 -0.57 15.09 14.15
CA ALA A 96 0.54 14.28 14.63
C ALA A 96 1.88 14.66 13.97
N LEU A 97 1.86 15.14 12.72
CA LEU A 97 3.05 15.56 11.97
C LEU A 97 3.60 16.93 12.40
N VAL A 98 2.84 17.74 13.16
CA VAL A 98 3.31 19.06 13.63
C VAL A 98 4.54 18.93 14.53
N GLY A 99 4.53 18.00 15.48
CA GLY A 99 5.65 17.79 16.41
C GLY A 99 6.97 17.48 15.69
N PRO A 100 7.02 16.42 14.85
CA PRO A 100 8.18 16.10 14.04
C PRO A 100 8.65 17.27 13.16
N ALA A 101 7.73 17.98 12.50
CA ALA A 101 8.07 19.12 11.65
C ALA A 101 8.83 20.22 12.42
N LEU A 102 8.39 20.52 13.65
CA LEU A 102 9.07 21.50 14.51
C LEU A 102 10.47 21.00 14.94
N THR A 103 10.60 19.71 15.26
CA THR A 103 11.91 19.13 15.67
C THR A 103 12.93 19.06 14.55
N GLU A 104 12.48 18.89 13.30
CA GLU A 104 13.37 18.92 12.12
C GLU A 104 13.76 20.35 11.70
N GLY A 105 13.31 21.37 12.44
CA GLY A 105 13.65 22.76 12.18
C GLY A 105 12.91 23.35 10.98
N TYR A 106 11.76 22.79 10.60
CA TYR A 106 10.92 23.37 9.55
C TYR A 106 10.51 24.79 9.95
N ARG A 107 10.84 25.76 9.10
CA ARG A 107 10.49 27.17 9.26
C ARG A 107 9.46 27.53 8.19
N PRO A 108 8.15 27.65 8.53
CA PRO A 108 7.11 27.94 7.54
C PRO A 108 7.39 29.20 6.72
N TRP A 109 8.03 30.19 7.36
CA TRP A 109 8.37 31.50 6.81
C TRP A 109 9.54 31.50 5.82
N SER A 110 10.33 30.42 5.75
CA SER A 110 11.46 30.32 4.80
C SER A 110 11.08 29.60 3.50
N VAL A 111 9.85 29.13 3.37
CA VAL A 111 9.38 28.41 2.18
C VAL A 111 8.89 29.41 1.14
N ALA A 112 9.55 29.45 -0.01
CA ALA A 112 9.07 30.20 -1.16
C ALA A 112 7.93 29.43 -1.84
N PHE A 113 6.71 29.98 -1.78
CA PHE A 113 5.55 29.42 -2.47
C PHE A 113 5.64 29.68 -3.97
N THR A 114 6.35 28.81 -4.68
CA THR A 114 6.39 28.84 -6.14
C THR A 114 5.13 28.18 -6.72
N PRO A 115 4.69 28.56 -7.94
CA PRO A 115 3.56 27.90 -8.60
C PRO A 115 3.75 26.39 -8.74
N MET A 116 4.99 25.94 -8.98
CA MET A 116 5.33 24.52 -9.05
C MET A 116 5.13 23.79 -7.72
N LEU A 117 5.53 24.41 -6.60
CA LEU A 117 5.30 23.85 -5.26
C LEU A 117 3.80 23.74 -4.96
N ILE A 118 3.01 24.77 -5.30
CA ILE A 118 1.56 24.75 -5.12
C ILE A 118 0.93 23.60 -5.91
N TRP A 119 1.31 23.43 -7.18
CA TRP A 119 0.84 22.31 -8.00
C TRP A 119 1.23 20.96 -7.41
N ALA A 120 2.47 20.79 -6.95
CA ALA A 120 2.92 19.56 -6.31
C ALA A 120 2.12 19.26 -5.02
N LEU A 121 1.84 20.27 -4.19
CA LEU A 121 1.04 20.13 -2.97
C LEU A 121 -0.42 19.77 -3.27
N VAL A 122 -1.03 20.36 -4.29
CA VAL A 122 -2.41 20.04 -4.68
C VAL A 122 -2.48 18.60 -5.18
N ILE A 123 -1.56 18.19 -6.05
CA ILE A 123 -1.56 16.82 -6.59
C ILE A 123 -1.30 15.80 -5.48
N THR A 124 -0.31 16.03 -4.61
CA THR A 124 0.04 15.06 -3.57
C THR A 124 -0.94 15.06 -2.40
N GLY A 125 -1.40 16.23 -1.95
CA GLY A 125 -2.32 16.36 -0.82
C GLY A 125 -3.77 16.04 -1.18
N VAL A 126 -4.28 16.54 -2.30
CA VAL A 126 -5.68 16.35 -2.67
C VAL A 126 -5.87 15.02 -3.40
N LEU A 127 -5.12 14.78 -4.48
CA LEU A 127 -5.33 13.58 -5.31
C LEU A 127 -4.69 12.34 -4.69
N ALA A 128 -3.38 12.39 -4.41
CA ALA A 128 -2.65 11.22 -3.93
C ALA A 128 -2.95 10.86 -2.47
N THR A 129 -3.41 11.82 -1.66
CA THR A 129 -3.73 11.57 -0.25
C THR A 129 -5.24 11.59 0.01
N ALA A 130 -5.89 12.76 -0.04
CA ALA A 130 -7.28 12.87 0.41
C ALA A 130 -8.25 11.98 -0.40
N LEU A 131 -8.16 12.04 -1.74
CA LEU A 131 -8.99 11.23 -2.62
C LEU A 131 -8.63 9.74 -2.52
N ALA A 132 -7.33 9.40 -2.55
CA ALA A 132 -6.88 8.01 -2.46
C ALA A 132 -7.32 7.32 -1.15
N PHE A 133 -7.13 7.98 -0.01
CA PHE A 133 -7.58 7.43 1.28
C PHE A 133 -9.10 7.38 1.41
N CYS A 134 -9.84 8.33 0.80
CA CYS A 134 -11.30 8.26 0.75
C CYS A 134 -11.77 7.03 -0.07
N VAL A 135 -11.18 6.81 -1.24
CA VAL A 135 -11.45 5.64 -2.09
C VAL A 135 -11.06 4.35 -1.37
N GLN A 136 -9.92 4.32 -0.67
CA GLN A 136 -9.50 3.17 0.15
C GLN A 136 -10.54 2.84 1.21
N VAL A 137 -10.96 3.82 2.03
CA VAL A 137 -11.95 3.62 3.09
C VAL A 137 -13.27 3.14 2.49
N TRP A 138 -13.73 3.76 1.40
CA TRP A 138 -14.91 3.32 0.67
C TRP A 138 -14.81 1.87 0.16
N ALA A 139 -13.68 1.50 -0.42
CA ALA A 139 -13.44 0.15 -0.93
C ALA A 139 -13.44 -0.88 0.21
N GLN A 140 -12.81 -0.57 1.34
CA GLN A 140 -12.76 -1.43 2.52
C GLN A 140 -14.13 -1.64 3.20
N LYS A 141 -15.14 -0.84 2.86
CA LYS A 141 -16.52 -1.07 3.28
C LYS A 141 -17.15 -2.30 2.62
N HIS A 142 -16.71 -2.63 1.40
CA HIS A 142 -17.27 -3.68 0.56
C HIS A 142 -16.30 -4.86 0.34
N VAL A 143 -15.00 -4.62 0.50
CA VAL A 143 -13.93 -5.58 0.22
C VAL A 143 -13.16 -5.88 1.51
N PRO A 144 -12.93 -7.16 1.86
CA PRO A 144 -12.19 -7.52 3.08
C PRO A 144 -10.73 -7.08 3.02
N ALA A 145 -10.11 -6.80 4.18
CA ALA A 145 -8.77 -6.23 4.29
C ALA A 145 -7.70 -7.05 3.55
N GLN A 146 -7.78 -8.38 3.57
CA GLN A 146 -6.80 -9.24 2.87
C GLN A 146 -6.80 -8.98 1.37
N ARG A 147 -7.98 -8.79 0.78
CA ARG A 147 -8.11 -8.51 -0.66
C ARG A 147 -7.69 -7.09 -0.99
N VAL A 148 -8.02 -6.11 -0.15
CA VAL A 148 -7.56 -4.73 -0.33
C VAL A 148 -6.04 -4.64 -0.27
N ALA A 149 -5.43 -5.29 0.73
CA ALA A 149 -3.98 -5.35 0.85
C ALA A 149 -3.35 -6.01 -0.39
N LEU A 150 -3.92 -7.11 -0.88
CA LEU A 150 -3.45 -7.75 -2.11
C LEU A 150 -3.57 -6.81 -3.33
N ILE A 151 -4.68 -6.07 -3.47
CA ILE A 151 -4.85 -5.08 -4.54
C ILE A 151 -3.77 -3.99 -4.45
N PHE A 152 -3.43 -3.52 -3.25
CA PHE A 152 -2.35 -2.53 -3.09
C PHE A 152 -0.97 -3.07 -3.44
N ALA A 153 -0.75 -4.39 -3.36
CA ALA A 153 0.47 -5.01 -3.87
C ALA A 153 0.68 -4.78 -5.38
N LEU A 154 -0.36 -4.37 -6.13
CA LEU A 154 -0.27 -4.02 -7.55
C LEU A 154 0.45 -2.68 -7.79
N GLU A 155 0.53 -1.80 -6.78
CA GLU A 155 1.10 -0.46 -6.90
C GLU A 155 2.51 -0.44 -7.54
N PRO A 156 3.47 -1.28 -7.13
CA PRO A 156 4.81 -1.30 -7.71
C PRO A 156 4.81 -1.70 -9.19
N ALA A 157 3.92 -2.62 -9.60
CA ALA A 157 3.78 -3.02 -10.99
C ALA A 157 3.23 -1.87 -11.85
N LEU A 158 2.21 -1.15 -11.35
CA LEU A 158 1.67 0.03 -12.03
C LEU A 158 2.70 1.16 -12.10
N ALA A 159 3.43 1.40 -11.02
CA ALA A 159 4.49 2.40 -11.00
C ALA A 159 5.59 2.09 -12.04
N ALA A 160 6.01 0.83 -12.14
CA ALA A 160 6.98 0.38 -13.14
C ALA A 160 6.47 0.59 -14.58
N TRP A 161 5.22 0.23 -14.87
CA TRP A 161 4.64 0.41 -16.20
C TRP A 161 4.42 1.88 -16.55
N LEU A 162 4.00 2.71 -15.59
CA LEU A 162 3.84 4.15 -15.79
C LEU A 162 5.20 4.84 -15.99
N SER A 163 6.24 4.42 -15.27
CA SER A 163 7.59 4.95 -15.50
C SER A 163 8.11 4.61 -16.90
N TRP A 164 7.90 3.36 -17.32
CA TRP A 164 8.24 2.94 -18.68
C TRP A 164 7.46 3.72 -19.75
N LEU A 165 6.15 3.93 -19.56
CA LEU A 165 5.28 4.59 -20.55
C LEU A 165 5.46 6.11 -20.61
N VAL A 166 5.54 6.77 -19.45
CA VAL A 166 5.49 8.23 -19.33
C VAL A 166 6.89 8.84 -19.28
N LEU A 167 7.82 8.22 -18.55
CA LEU A 167 9.19 8.71 -18.39
C LEU A 167 10.14 8.10 -19.44
N GLY A 168 9.71 7.06 -20.15
CA GLY A 168 10.53 6.35 -21.14
C GLY A 168 11.65 5.51 -20.52
N GLU A 169 11.55 5.20 -19.22
CA GLU A 169 12.55 4.38 -18.53
C GLU A 169 12.54 2.94 -19.05
N ARG A 170 13.70 2.31 -19.18
CA ARG A 170 13.78 0.93 -19.67
C ARG A 170 13.52 -0.04 -18.52
N LEU A 171 12.48 -0.86 -18.65
CA LEU A 171 12.22 -1.96 -17.74
C LEU A 171 13.00 -3.19 -18.20
N ASP A 172 13.87 -3.70 -17.33
CA ASP A 172 14.64 -4.92 -17.59
C ASP A 172 13.73 -6.17 -17.58
N ALA A 173 14.22 -7.29 -18.11
CA ALA A 173 13.49 -8.56 -18.19
C ALA A 173 12.96 -9.01 -16.82
N MET A 174 13.76 -8.84 -15.74
CA MET A 174 13.32 -9.15 -14.38
C MET A 174 12.16 -8.25 -13.92
N GLY A 175 12.15 -6.97 -14.32
CA GLY A 175 11.05 -6.05 -14.02
C GLY A 175 9.75 -6.43 -14.74
N TRP A 176 9.83 -6.90 -15.98
CA TRP A 176 8.66 -7.42 -16.70
C TRP A 176 8.10 -8.68 -16.06
N VAL A 177 8.97 -9.64 -15.72
CA VAL A 177 8.56 -10.88 -15.04
C VAL A 177 7.99 -10.58 -13.66
N GLY A 178 8.65 -9.71 -12.89
CA GLY A 178 8.23 -9.32 -11.55
C GLY A 178 6.86 -8.64 -11.54
N SER A 179 6.64 -7.63 -12.39
CA SER A 179 5.34 -6.95 -12.52
C SER A 179 4.22 -7.88 -13.02
N GLY A 180 4.55 -8.81 -13.92
CA GLY A 180 3.62 -9.86 -14.37
C GLY A 180 3.20 -10.81 -13.25
N LEU A 181 4.15 -11.27 -12.42
CA LEU A 181 3.86 -12.13 -11.27
C LEU A 181 3.01 -11.43 -10.21
N ILE A 182 3.28 -10.15 -9.93
CA ILE A 182 2.44 -9.33 -9.04
C ILE A 182 1.01 -9.33 -9.57
N THR A 183 0.83 -9.01 -10.85
CA THR A 183 -0.50 -8.90 -11.46
C THR A 183 -1.23 -10.25 -11.44
N ALA A 184 -0.52 -11.35 -11.75
CA ALA A 184 -1.07 -12.69 -11.68
C ALA A 184 -1.53 -13.04 -10.25
N GLY A 185 -0.72 -12.74 -9.23
CA GLY A 185 -1.08 -12.96 -7.83
C GLY A 185 -2.35 -12.20 -7.44
N VAL A 186 -2.45 -10.92 -7.80
CA VAL A 186 -3.64 -10.09 -7.55
C VAL A 186 -4.88 -10.68 -8.24
N LEU A 187 -4.78 -11.07 -9.50
CA LEU A 187 -5.89 -11.68 -10.24
C LEU A 187 -6.34 -12.98 -9.57
N ILE A 188 -5.42 -13.87 -9.18
CA ILE A 188 -5.74 -15.13 -8.50
C ILE A 188 -6.48 -14.89 -7.18
N GLY A 189 -5.99 -13.95 -6.36
CA GLY A 189 -6.57 -13.72 -5.02
C GLY A 189 -7.83 -12.84 -5.01
N THR A 190 -8.13 -12.13 -6.10
CA THR A 190 -9.34 -11.32 -6.24
C THR A 190 -10.49 -12.02 -6.95
N MET A 191 -10.23 -13.13 -7.66
CA MET A 191 -11.28 -13.93 -8.28
C MET A 191 -12.29 -14.43 -7.24
N PRO A 192 -13.61 -14.29 -7.50
CA PRO A 192 -14.64 -14.89 -6.66
C PRO A 192 -14.37 -16.39 -6.52
N ALA A 193 -14.39 -16.91 -5.30
CA ALA A 193 -14.45 -18.34 -5.10
C ALA A 193 -15.71 -18.85 -5.81
N ARG A 194 -15.51 -19.58 -6.92
CA ARG A 194 -16.57 -20.26 -7.66
C ARG A 194 -17.40 -20.98 -6.59
N ARG A 195 -18.66 -20.59 -6.41
CA ARG A 195 -19.60 -21.26 -5.51
C ARG A 195 -19.63 -22.74 -5.92
N ALA A 196 -18.85 -23.57 -5.25
CA ALA A 196 -19.12 -24.98 -5.20
C ALA A 196 -20.28 -25.14 -4.21
N ASP A 197 -21.28 -25.91 -4.62
CA ASP A 197 -22.39 -26.42 -3.82
C ASP A 197 -23.62 -25.51 -3.69
N ALA A 198 -24.41 -25.49 -4.76
CA ALA A 198 -25.86 -25.36 -4.69
C ALA A 198 -26.51 -26.50 -5.52
N SER A 199 -26.21 -27.75 -5.16
CA SER A 199 -26.93 -28.92 -5.67
C SER A 199 -26.72 -30.13 -4.75
N PHE A 200 -27.27 -30.10 -3.53
CA PHE A 200 -27.61 -31.34 -2.81
C PHE A 200 -28.64 -31.10 -1.71
N THR A 201 -29.84 -30.65 -2.09
CA THR A 201 -31.08 -30.93 -1.34
C THR A 201 -32.24 -30.92 -2.33
N ALA A 202 -32.69 -32.10 -2.71
CA ALA A 202 -34.07 -32.42 -3.04
C ALA A 202 -34.29 -33.89 -2.65
#